data_AF-A0A6M0C6X9-F1
#
_entry.id   AF-A0A6M0C6X9-F1
#
_cell.length_a   1.000
_cell.length_b   1.000
_cell.length_c   1.000
_cell.angle_alpha   90.00
_cell.angle_beta   90.00
_cell.angle_gamma   90.00
#
_symmetry.space_group_name_H-M   'P 1'
#
loop_
_entity.id
_entity.type
_entity.pdbx_description
1 polymer ?
#
loop_
_entity_poly.entity_id
_entity_poly.type
_entity_poly.pdbx_seq_one_letter_code
_entity_poly.pdbx_strand_id
1 'polypeptide(L)'
;MENMNLPILFFSTLALIFDETTLNSFLNTISASFSELLKILDRIIFFSIGGPEGMPLIVIWLISGGIFFTIRMKFINIRAFKHAIDVVRGKYDDPEEPGEISHFEALATALSATVGIGNITGVAVAIALGGPGASLWMTVAGLLG
;
A
#
# COMPACT_ATOMS: atom_id res chain seq x y z
N MET A 1 -23.43 -49.71 12.39
CA MET A 1 -22.51 -48.74 13.02
C MET A 1 -22.81 -47.36 12.44
N GLU A 2 -24.03 -46.83 12.61
CA GLU A 2 -24.57 -45.77 11.74
C GLU A 2 -25.18 -44.60 12.53
N ASN A 3 -24.73 -44.40 13.78
CA ASN A 3 -25.49 -43.60 14.74
C ASN A 3 -24.66 -42.54 15.47
N MET A 4 -23.41 -42.28 15.05
CA MET A 4 -22.48 -41.40 15.80
C MET A 4 -22.19 -40.04 15.14
N ASN A 5 -22.74 -39.76 13.95
CA ASN A 5 -22.45 -38.53 13.18
C ASN A 5 -23.59 -37.48 13.17
N LEU A 6 -24.78 -37.80 13.67
CA LEU A 6 -25.92 -36.86 13.68
C LEU A 6 -25.73 -35.62 14.59
N PRO A 7 -25.20 -35.73 15.84
CA PRO A 7 -25.09 -34.55 16.70
C PRO A 7 -23.99 -33.57 16.26
N ILE A 8 -22.95 -34.04 15.55
CA ILE A 8 -21.85 -33.20 15.06
C ILE A 8 -22.30 -32.33 13.88
N LEU A 9 -23.13 -32.88 12.99
CA LEU A 9 -23.72 -32.12 11.88
C LEU A 9 -24.66 -31.02 12.41
N PHE A 10 -25.53 -31.32 13.39
CA PHE A 10 -26.40 -30.33 14.03
C PHE A 10 -25.64 -29.21 14.74
N PHE A 11 -24.49 -29.51 15.36
CA PHE A 11 -23.65 -28.50 15.99
C PHE A 11 -22.97 -27.59 14.94
N SER A 12 -22.57 -28.14 13.78
CA SER A 12 -22.00 -27.35 12.68
C SER A 12 -23.04 -26.43 12.01
N THR A 13 -24.28 -26.89 11.80
CA THR A 13 -25.35 -26.05 11.23
C THR A 13 -25.87 -25.00 12.21
N LEU A 14 -25.95 -25.31 13.51
CA LEU A 14 -26.37 -24.34 14.52
C LEU A 14 -25.30 -23.25 14.76
N ALA A 15 -24.01 -23.60 14.71
CA ALA A 15 -22.92 -22.63 14.73
C ALA A 15 -22.90 -21.72 13.48
N LEU A 16 -23.30 -22.26 12.31
CA LEU A 16 -23.43 -21.47 11.08
C LEU A 16 -24.65 -20.51 11.12
N ILE A 17 -25.73 -20.85 11.84
CA ILE A 17 -26.94 -20.03 11.94
C ILE A 17 -26.81 -18.92 13.01
N PHE A 18 -26.06 -19.13 14.09
CA PHE A 18 -25.87 -18.15 15.17
C PHE A 18 -24.88 -17.03 14.89
N ASP A 19 -24.20 -17.05 13.75
CA ASP A 19 -23.11 -16.10 13.51
C ASP A 19 -23.19 -15.39 12.16
N GLU A 20 -23.81 -15.93 11.10
CA GLU A 20 -23.77 -15.26 9.79
C GLU A 20 -24.57 -13.93 9.75
N THR A 21 -25.80 -13.92 10.28
CA THR A 21 -26.64 -12.70 10.26
C THR A 21 -26.12 -11.62 11.21
N THR A 22 -25.65 -12.03 12.40
CA THR A 22 -25.05 -11.13 13.39
C THR A 22 -23.71 -10.60 12.91
N LEU A 23 -22.83 -11.45 12.39
CA LEU A 23 -21.54 -11.09 11.79
C LEU A 23 -21.73 -10.16 10.59
N ASN A 24 -22.66 -10.47 9.67
CA ASN A 24 -22.95 -9.60 8.53
C ASN A 24 -23.47 -8.23 8.98
N SER A 25 -24.33 -8.16 10.00
CA SER A 25 -24.79 -6.87 10.55
C SER A 25 -23.66 -6.05 11.19
N PHE A 26 -22.73 -6.71 11.89
CA PHE A 26 -21.54 -6.09 12.49
C PHE A 26 -20.57 -5.60 11.40
N LEU A 27 -20.25 -6.44 10.42
CA LEU A 27 -19.39 -6.11 9.28
C LEU A 27 -19.98 -4.97 8.44
N ASN A 28 -21.30 -4.94 8.25
CA ASN A 28 -21.99 -3.86 7.55
C ASN A 28 -21.90 -2.54 8.33
N THR A 29 -21.98 -2.58 9.66
CA THR A 29 -21.84 -1.40 10.52
C THR A 29 -20.41 -0.83 10.47
N ILE A 30 -19.40 -1.71 10.51
CA ILE A 30 -17.99 -1.32 10.32
C ILE A 30 -17.79 -0.73 8.93
N SER A 31 -18.30 -1.40 7.90
CA SER A 31 -18.13 -0.97 6.51
C SER A 31 -18.80 0.37 6.25
N ALA A 32 -19.99 0.61 6.81
CA ALA A 32 -20.68 1.89 6.73
C ALA A 32 -19.88 3.01 7.41
N SER A 33 -19.39 2.77 8.62
CA SER A 33 -18.57 3.75 9.36
C SER A 33 -17.27 4.07 8.63
N PHE A 34 -16.61 3.04 8.08
CA PHE A 34 -15.40 3.22 7.28
C PHE A 34 -15.69 3.96 5.97
N SER A 35 -16.80 3.64 5.29
CA SER A 35 -17.23 4.34 4.08
C SER A 35 -17.48 5.83 4.32
N GLU A 36 -18.07 6.21 5.45
CA GLU A 36 -18.24 7.61 5.82
C GLU A 36 -16.90 8.33 6.00
N LEU A 37 -15.94 7.69 6.68
CA LEU A 37 -14.58 8.22 6.80
C LEU A 37 -13.91 8.36 5.43
N LEU A 38 -14.01 7.33 4.58
CA LEU A 38 -13.45 7.33 3.23
C LEU A 38 -14.05 8.45 2.37
N LYS A 39 -15.34 8.74 2.46
CA LYS A 39 -15.98 9.83 1.71
C LYS A 39 -15.41 11.20 2.08
N ILE A 40 -15.07 11.41 3.35
CA ILE A 40 -14.45 12.65 3.81
C ILE A 40 -13.02 12.76 3.26
N LEU A 41 -12.24 11.67 3.35
CA LEU A 41 -10.89 11.63 2.82
C LEU A 41 -10.86 11.79 1.30
N ASP A 42 -11.78 11.13 0.59
CA ASP A 42 -11.88 11.18 -0.87
C ASP A 42 -12.14 12.61 -1.35
N ARG A 43 -13.08 13.31 -0.72
CA ARG A 43 -13.39 14.71 -1.04
C ARG A 43 -12.17 15.64 -0.87
N ILE A 44 -11.34 15.39 0.14
CA ILE A 44 -10.18 16.24 0.46
C ILE A 44 -8.99 15.89 -0.43
N ILE A 45 -8.66 14.60 -0.54
CA ILE A 45 -7.46 14.11 -1.23
C ILE A 45 -7.68 14.13 -2.75
N PHE A 46 -8.82 13.65 -3.23
CA PHE A 46 -9.14 13.55 -4.66
C PHE A 46 -9.98 14.74 -5.14
N PHE A 47 -9.75 15.93 -4.59
CA PHE A 47 -10.35 17.15 -5.11
C PHE A 47 -9.94 17.34 -6.58
N SER A 48 -10.91 17.25 -7.49
CA SER A 48 -10.66 17.38 -8.93
C SER A 48 -10.58 18.85 -9.34
N ILE A 49 -9.55 19.20 -10.10
CA ILE A 49 -9.36 20.53 -10.65
C ILE A 49 -9.49 20.45 -12.18
N GLY A 50 -10.39 21.25 -12.77
CA GLY A 50 -10.64 21.25 -14.22
C GLY A 50 -11.99 20.70 -14.69
N GLY A 51 -12.95 20.47 -13.80
CA GLY A 51 -14.31 20.03 -14.14
C GLY A 51 -14.57 18.53 -13.88
N PRO A 52 -15.70 17.97 -14.36
CA PRO A 52 -16.10 16.58 -14.07
C PRO A 52 -15.11 15.51 -14.53
N GLU A 53 -14.28 15.80 -15.53
CA GLU A 53 -13.22 14.91 -16.05
C GLU A 53 -11.81 15.40 -15.67
N GLY A 54 -11.71 16.30 -14.70
CA GLY A 54 -10.44 16.84 -14.23
C GLY A 54 -9.59 15.81 -13.50
N MET A 55 -8.28 16.04 -13.47
CA MET A 55 -7.33 15.19 -12.74
C MET A 55 -7.40 15.51 -11.23
N PRO A 56 -7.31 14.49 -10.34
CA PRO A 56 -7.21 14.73 -8.91
C PRO A 56 -5.99 15.60 -8.57
N LEU A 57 -6.19 16.64 -7.77
CA LEU A 57 -5.14 17.61 -7.41
C LEU A 57 -3.93 16.94 -6.74
N ILE A 58 -4.16 15.88 -5.97
CA ILE A 58 -3.09 15.08 -5.34
C ILE A 58 -2.08 14.54 -6.36
N VAL A 59 -2.51 14.17 -7.57
CA VAL A 59 -1.61 13.63 -8.60
C VAL A 59 -0.64 14.71 -9.08
N ILE A 60 -1.18 15.90 -9.38
CA ILE A 60 -0.38 17.06 -9.80
C ILE A 60 0.57 17.48 -8.68
N TRP A 61 0.08 17.49 -7.43
CA TRP A 61 0.86 17.85 -6.26
C TRP A 61 2.04 16.90 -6.03
N LEU A 62 1.80 15.59 -6.07
CA LEU A 62 2.84 14.57 -5.84
C LEU A 62 3.89 14.56 -6.95
N ILE A 63 3.48 14.63 -8.22
CA ILE A 63 4.42 14.68 -9.35
C ILE A 63 5.27 15.96 -9.28
N SER A 64 4.65 17.10 -8.97
CA SER A 64 5.36 18.38 -8.83
C SER A 64 6.38 18.32 -7.68
N GLY A 65 6.00 17.74 -6.54
CA GLY A 65 6.89 17.49 -5.42
C GLY A 65 8.07 16.59 -5.79
N GLY A 66 7.81 15.46 -6.45
CA GLY A 66 8.86 14.54 -6.91
C GLY A 66 9.85 15.20 -7.87
N ILE A 67 9.35 15.91 -8.88
CA ILE A 67 10.20 16.66 -9.82
C ILE A 67 11.02 17.72 -9.08
N PHE A 68 10.41 18.48 -8.17
CA PHE A 68 11.09 19.49 -7.38
C PHE A 68 12.23 18.90 -6.54
N PHE A 69 11.97 17.81 -5.79
CA PHE A 69 12.98 17.16 -4.98
C PHE A 69 14.07 16.51 -5.83
N THR A 70 13.71 15.83 -6.92
CA THR A 70 14.67 15.23 -7.85
C THR A 70 15.64 16.26 -8.43
N ILE A 71 15.14 17.41 -8.88
CA ILE A 71 15.99 18.49 -9.42
C ILE A 71 16.82 19.14 -8.30
N ARG A 72 16.20 19.45 -7.16
CA ARG A 72 16.87 20.10 -6.01
C ARG A 72 17.99 19.24 -5.41
N MET A 73 17.84 17.91 -5.45
CA MET A 73 18.85 16.94 -5.01
C MET A 73 19.83 16.55 -6.12
N LYS A 74 19.73 17.14 -7.32
CA LYS A 74 20.61 16.91 -8.49
C LYS A 74 20.64 15.44 -8.94
N PHE A 75 19.47 14.80 -9.01
CA PHE A 75 19.30 13.40 -9.40
C PHE A 75 20.06 12.42 -8.49
N ILE A 76 19.95 12.63 -7.17
CA ILE A 76 20.61 11.76 -6.17
C ILE A 76 20.15 10.30 -6.28
N ASN A 77 18.88 10.06 -6.65
CA ASN A 77 18.28 8.74 -6.85
C ASN A 77 19.11 7.86 -7.80
N ILE A 78 19.72 8.46 -8.83
CA ILE A 78 20.59 7.75 -9.78
C ILE A 78 22.05 7.77 -9.32
N ARG A 79 22.54 8.93 -8.85
CA ARG A 79 23.96 9.12 -8.51
C ARG A 79 24.40 8.31 -7.30
N ALA A 80 23.57 8.25 -6.27
CA ALA A 80 23.88 7.59 -5.01
C ALA A 80 23.48 6.10 -5.00
N PHE A 81 22.86 5.58 -6.06
CA PHE A 81 22.38 4.20 -6.10
C PHE A 81 23.46 3.16 -5.74
N LYS A 82 24.66 3.30 -6.33
CA LYS A 82 25.79 2.42 -6.02
C LYS A 82 26.26 2.58 -4.56
N HIS A 83 26.28 3.81 -4.06
CA HIS A 83 26.68 4.08 -2.68
C HIS A 83 25.66 3.48 -1.69
N ALA A 84 24.36 3.63 -1.95
CA ALA A 84 23.30 3.03 -1.15
C ALA A 84 23.43 1.50 -1.08
N ILE A 85 23.74 0.84 -2.19
CA ILE A 85 24.01 -0.62 -2.20
C ILE A 85 25.23 -0.95 -1.34
N ASP A 86 26.31 -0.18 -1.45
CA ASP A 86 27.52 -0.41 -0.65
C ASP A 86 27.24 -0.23 0.87
N VAL A 87 26.40 0.75 1.26
CA VAL A 87 25.96 0.94 2.66
C VAL A 87 25.15 -0.26 3.15
N VAL A 88 24.13 -0.66 2.40
CA VAL A 88 23.25 -1.77 2.80
C VAL A 88 23.97 -3.12 2.86
N ARG A 89 25.09 -3.27 2.13
CA ARG A 89 25.93 -4.47 2.13
C ARG A 89 26.90 -4.57 3.31
N GLY A 90 26.95 -3.57 4.18
CA GLY A 90 27.82 -3.61 5.35
C GLY A 90 29.21 -3.01 5.14
N LYS A 91 29.49 -2.39 3.97
CA LYS A 91 30.83 -1.86 3.66
C LYS A 91 31.18 -0.62 4.50
N TYR A 92 30.16 0.04 5.04
CA TYR A 92 30.29 1.26 5.83
C TYR A 92 29.79 1.08 7.27
N ASP A 93 29.57 -0.17 7.72
CA ASP A 93 29.07 -0.45 9.06
C ASP A 93 30.24 -0.39 10.03
N ASP A 94 30.22 0.58 10.95
CA ASP A 94 31.21 0.69 12.02
C ASP A 94 30.67 -0.01 13.29
N PRO A 95 31.37 -1.03 13.83
CA PRO A 95 30.96 -1.70 15.06
C PRO A 95 30.99 -0.81 16.31
N GLU A 96 31.57 0.40 16.27
CA GLU A 96 31.52 1.37 17.36
C GLU A 96 30.37 2.40 17.25
N GLU A 97 29.58 2.39 16.16
CA GLU A 97 28.43 3.28 16.02
C GLU A 97 27.22 2.85 16.88
N PRO A 98 26.48 3.80 17.48
CA PRO A 98 25.31 3.52 18.32
C PRO A 98 24.06 3.13 17.50
N GLY A 99 24.15 2.04 16.74
CA GLY A 99 23.05 1.45 15.98
C GLY A 99 22.49 0.20 16.64
N GLU A 100 21.18 0.15 16.88
CA GLU A 100 20.51 -1.06 17.43
C GLU A 100 20.20 -2.13 16.36
N ILE A 101 20.20 -1.73 15.08
CA ILE A 101 19.93 -2.60 13.93
C ILE A 101 20.87 -2.25 12.77
N SER A 102 21.20 -3.24 11.93
CA SER A 102 22.03 -3.04 10.74
C SER A 102 21.32 -2.18 9.68
N HIS A 103 22.09 -1.57 8.78
CA HIS A 103 21.51 -0.80 7.66
C HIS A 103 20.60 -1.65 6.76
N PHE A 104 20.91 -2.95 6.60
CA PHE A 104 20.05 -3.87 5.88
C PHE A 104 18.73 -4.14 6.61
N GLU A 105 18.75 -4.32 7.93
CA GLU A 105 17.54 -4.54 8.73
C GLU A 105 16.64 -3.30 8.75
N ALA A 106 17.24 -2.11 8.82
CA ALA A 106 16.51 -0.85 8.70
C ALA A 106 15.82 -0.74 7.32
N LEU A 107 16.54 -1.06 6.24
CA LEU A 107 15.97 -1.09 4.89
C LEU A 107 14.88 -2.15 4.76
N ALA A 108 15.10 -3.37 5.24
CA ALA A 108 14.14 -4.46 5.17
C ALA A 108 12.85 -4.11 5.92
N THR A 109 12.96 -3.44 7.06
CA THR A 109 11.80 -2.95 7.83
C THR A 109 11.02 -1.91 7.04
N ALA A 110 11.70 -0.93 6.44
CA ALA A 110 11.06 0.10 5.61
C ALA A 110 10.42 -0.49 4.33
N LEU A 111 11.09 -1.44 3.67
CA LEU A 111 10.56 -2.13 2.49
C LEU A 111 9.35 -3.00 2.85
N SER A 112 9.37 -3.69 3.98
CA SER A 112 8.23 -4.48 4.45
C SER A 112 7.00 -3.60 4.72
N ALA A 113 7.21 -2.41 5.29
CA ALA A 113 6.14 -1.45 5.53
C ALA A 113 5.54 -0.89 4.23
N THR A 114 6.31 -0.86 3.14
CA THR A 114 5.90 -0.24 1.87
C THR A 114 5.50 -1.25 0.80
N VAL A 115 5.95 -2.50 0.84
CA VAL A 115 5.63 -3.53 -0.16
C VAL A 115 4.64 -4.53 0.43
N GLY A 116 3.35 -4.33 0.16
CA GLY A 116 2.28 -5.23 0.58
C GLY A 116 1.38 -5.70 -0.57
N ILE A 117 0.48 -6.64 -0.27
CA ILE A 117 -0.54 -7.15 -1.21
C ILE A 117 -1.35 -5.99 -1.82
N GLY A 118 -1.63 -4.94 -1.03
CA GLY A 118 -2.33 -3.74 -1.50
C GLY A 118 -1.64 -3.07 -2.69
N ASN A 119 -0.31 -3.01 -2.71
CA ASN A 119 0.42 -2.41 -3.82
C ASN A 119 0.40 -3.28 -5.08
N ILE A 120 0.45 -4.60 -4.92
CA ILE A 120 0.36 -5.54 -6.05
C ILE A 120 -1.03 -5.46 -6.68
N THR A 121 -2.09 -5.49 -5.84
CA THR A 121 -3.47 -5.32 -6.30
C THR A 121 -3.69 -3.95 -6.92
N GLY A 122 -3.14 -2.89 -6.34
CA GLY A 122 -3.23 -1.53 -6.86
C GLY A 122 -2.60 -1.40 -8.25
N VAL A 123 -1.41 -1.99 -8.46
CA VAL A 123 -0.77 -2.05 -9.77
C VAL A 123 -1.63 -2.82 -10.77
N ALA A 124 -2.19 -3.97 -10.37
CA ALA A 124 -3.05 -4.77 -11.23
C ALA A 124 -4.30 -3.98 -11.69
N VAL A 125 -4.96 -3.27 -10.77
CA VAL A 125 -6.11 -2.41 -11.09
C VAL A 125 -5.70 -1.24 -11.99
N ALA A 126 -4.56 -0.60 -11.72
CA ALA A 126 -4.06 0.51 -12.52
C ALA A 126 -3.77 0.09 -13.97
N ILE A 127 -3.18 -1.10 -14.19
CA ILE A 127 -2.93 -1.63 -15.54
C ILE A 127 -4.24 -2.07 -16.20
N ALA A 128 -5.15 -2.68 -15.44
CA ALA A 128 -6.45 -3.11 -15.97
C ALA A 128 -7.30 -1.92 -16.47
N LEU A 129 -7.27 -0.80 -15.75
CA LEU A 129 -8.02 0.41 -16.10
C LEU A 129 -7.26 1.34 -17.06
N GLY A 130 -5.95 1.50 -16.88
CA GLY A 130 -5.10 2.44 -17.63
C GLY A 130 -4.37 1.84 -18.83
N GLY A 131 -4.45 0.52 -19.03
CA GLY A 131 -3.75 -0.20 -20.10
C GLY A 131 -2.25 -0.44 -19.82
N PRO A 132 -1.52 -1.07 -20.77
CA PRO A 132 -0.13 -1.47 -20.57
C PRO A 132 0.82 -0.30 -20.32
N GLY A 133 0.48 0.90 -20.79
CA GLY A 133 1.26 2.11 -20.59
C GLY A 133 1.31 2.61 -19.14
N ALA A 134 0.39 2.15 -18.27
CA ALA A 134 0.40 2.50 -16.85
C ALA A 134 1.70 2.04 -16.16
N SER A 135 2.22 0.86 -16.52
CA SER A 135 3.45 0.32 -15.93
C SER A 135 4.66 1.25 -16.12
N LEU A 136 4.81 1.82 -17.32
CA LEU A 136 5.89 2.75 -17.65
C LEU A 136 5.80 4.02 -16.79
N TRP A 137 4.61 4.61 -16.68
CA TRP A 137 4.40 5.81 -15.88
C TRP A 137 4.58 5.56 -14.39
N MET A 138 4.22 4.38 -13.88
CA MET A 138 4.47 3.99 -12.50
C MET A 138 5.97 3.85 -12.19
N THR A 139 6.77 3.29 -13.11
CA THR A 139 8.23 3.25 -12.97
C THR A 139 8.84 4.65 -12.96
N VAL A 140 8.39 5.54 -13.84
CA VAL A 140 8.86 6.94 -13.88
C VAL A 140 8.49 7.68 -12.59
N ALA A 141 7.26 7.53 -12.11
CA ALA A 141 6.81 8.14 -10.85
C ALA A 141 7.63 7.64 -9.66
N GLY A 142 7.94 6.34 -9.59
CA GLY A 142 8.80 5.75 -8.57
C GLY A 142 10.28 6.15 -8.67
N LEU A 143 10.74 6.66 -9.84
CA LEU A 143 12.09 7.19 -10.00
C LEU A 143 12.20 8.68 -9.61
N LEU A 144 11.12 9.44 -9.84
CA LEU A 144 11.03 10.87 -9.55
C LEU A 144 10.78 11.18 -8.06
N GLY A 145 10.45 10.18 -7.25
CA GLY A 145 10.41 10.23 -5.79
C GLY A 145 11.59 9.45 -5.22
#